data_AF-A0A7V1EP07-F1
#
_entry.id   AF-A0A7V1EP07-F1
#
_cell.length_a   1.000
_cell.length_b   1.000
_cell.length_c   1.000
_cell.angle_alpha   90.00
_cell.angle_beta   90.00
_cell.angle_gamma   90.00
#
_symmetry.space_group_name_H-M   'P 1'
#
loop_
_entity.id
_entity.type
_entity.pdbx_description
1 polymer ?
#
loop_
_entity_poly.entity_id
_entity_poly.type
_entity_poly.pdbx_seq_one_letter_code
_entity_poly.pdbx_strand_id
1 'polypeptide(L)'
;LMSWKALKDIKGNLPSPARKKSSKKVFDPNYPWISISSNKLADHFYDTGLFECEWKQSRFLKINHPYMGKLSFPENENKPSRTITATKIGTSREAIIYKSEFRRKGDGEFRTPTIREAACMMGFPITHQFLGGETTKWRLVGNAVCPTVSRAFARQMRKELELYEIKKPIVCLDPDLRNVNNLNVYSSKKFEAPPRRNKESRFRRHPFKDGNITVTLSNYDIGKNEKKISKWKTSVQYGNGKGFPTFNFPDGFYTKVEPLIIETKHGARFLEIINNGFTEEVGQRIALQEMYEIQQSLDGLLEPTELVAKVGQLIEQIVNSQERFVQNGRIIFKNKQAVPVKQLFALYVINKIASIANK
;
A
#
# COMPACT_ATOMS: atom_id res chain seq x y z
N LEU A 1 20.15 26.50 -4.05
CA LEU A 1 18.72 26.24 -4.35
C LEU A 1 18.52 24.73 -4.44
N MET A 2 17.59 24.14 -3.67
CA MET A 2 17.29 22.71 -3.83
C MET A 2 16.83 22.47 -5.27
N SER A 3 17.38 21.44 -5.93
CA SER A 3 17.16 21.13 -7.35
C SER A 3 15.80 20.46 -7.62
N TRP A 4 14.94 20.32 -6.61
CA TRP A 4 13.66 19.61 -6.66
C TRP A 4 12.64 20.23 -5.69
N LYS A 5 11.35 19.98 -5.95
CA LYS A 5 10.24 20.38 -5.07
C LYS A 5 9.75 19.21 -4.24
N ALA A 6 9.54 19.43 -2.95
CA ALA A 6 8.94 18.43 -2.09
C ALA A 6 7.43 18.33 -2.36
N LEU A 7 6.84 17.17 -2.05
CA LEU A 7 5.40 16.96 -2.12
C LEU A 7 4.61 18.02 -1.33
N LYS A 8 5.10 18.40 -0.14
CA LYS A 8 4.48 19.46 0.68
C LYS A 8 4.44 20.82 -0.03
N ASP A 9 5.41 21.13 -0.88
CA ASP A 9 5.47 22.42 -1.56
C ASP A 9 4.42 22.49 -2.67
N ILE A 10 4.15 21.37 -3.35
CA ILE A 10 3.09 21.28 -4.35
C ILE A 10 1.73 21.29 -3.68
N LYS A 11 1.52 20.42 -2.68
CA LYS A 11 0.25 20.30 -1.97
C LYS A 11 -0.11 21.57 -1.20
N GLY A 12 0.85 22.21 -0.54
CA GLY A 12 0.64 23.40 0.28
C GLY A 12 0.18 24.62 -0.51
N ASN A 13 0.46 24.66 -1.82
CA ASN A 13 -0.01 25.73 -2.71
C ASN A 13 -1.40 25.46 -3.30
N LEU A 14 -1.89 24.22 -3.21
CA LEU A 14 -3.26 23.88 -3.58
C LEU A 14 -4.17 23.96 -2.35
N PRO A 15 -5.45 24.35 -2.50
CA PRO A 15 -6.40 24.26 -1.40
C PRO A 15 -6.60 22.80 -0.97
N SER A 16 -7.20 22.58 0.20
CA SER A 16 -7.60 21.22 0.58
C SER A 16 -8.68 20.69 -0.41
N PRO A 17 -8.59 19.44 -0.89
CA PRO A 17 -9.66 18.81 -1.67
C PRO A 17 -11.02 18.77 -0.96
N ALA A 18 -11.01 18.78 0.38
CA ALA A 18 -12.19 18.81 1.22
C ALA A 18 -12.80 20.22 1.40
N ARG A 19 -12.20 21.25 0.79
CA ARG A 19 -12.65 22.63 0.95
C ARG A 19 -13.99 22.86 0.25
N LYS A 20 -14.87 23.62 0.90
CA LYS A 20 -16.11 24.12 0.30
C LYS A 20 -15.83 25.09 -0.87
N LYS A 21 -16.82 25.28 -1.73
CA LYS A 21 -16.78 26.24 -2.84
C LYS A 21 -16.32 27.63 -2.37
N SER A 22 -15.47 28.25 -3.17
CA SER A 22 -14.92 29.58 -2.90
C SER A 22 -14.50 30.26 -4.20
N SER A 23 -14.28 31.56 -4.17
CA SER A 23 -13.70 32.38 -5.24
C SER A 23 -12.30 32.90 -4.90
N LYS A 24 -11.68 32.40 -3.82
CA LYS A 24 -10.32 32.80 -3.43
C LYS A 24 -9.32 32.46 -4.53
N LYS A 25 -8.30 33.32 -4.70
CA LYS A 25 -7.21 33.05 -5.63
C LYS A 25 -6.40 31.84 -5.18
N VAL A 26 -6.03 31.00 -6.15
CA VAL A 26 -5.12 29.86 -6.01
C VAL A 26 -3.94 30.10 -6.93
N PHE A 27 -2.73 29.96 -6.40
CA PHE A 27 -1.49 30.13 -7.15
C PHE A 27 -0.99 28.78 -7.64
N ASP A 28 -0.40 28.77 -8.82
CA ASP A 28 0.15 27.56 -9.40
C ASP A 28 1.44 27.14 -8.65
N PRO A 29 1.55 25.88 -8.18
CA PRO A 29 2.73 25.40 -7.46
C PRO A 29 3.99 25.37 -8.35
N ASN A 30 3.85 25.24 -9.66
CA ASN A 30 4.92 25.12 -10.65
C ASN A 30 5.24 26.43 -11.36
N TYR A 31 4.24 27.29 -11.56
CA TYR A 31 4.33 28.54 -12.31
C TYR A 31 3.82 29.72 -11.45
N PRO A 32 4.60 30.24 -10.48
CA PRO A 32 4.08 31.13 -9.42
C PRO A 32 3.41 32.43 -9.88
N TRP A 33 3.61 32.85 -11.12
CA TRP A 33 2.94 34.01 -11.73
C TRP A 33 1.53 33.69 -12.26
N ILE A 34 1.13 32.42 -12.31
CA ILE A 34 -0.22 32.00 -12.67
C ILE A 34 -1.06 31.96 -11.40
N SER A 35 -2.22 32.60 -11.45
CA SER A 35 -3.25 32.46 -10.42
C SER A 35 -4.63 32.40 -11.05
N ILE A 36 -5.51 31.59 -10.48
CA ILE A 36 -6.90 31.47 -10.89
C ILE A 36 -7.82 31.57 -9.69
N SER A 37 -9.07 31.95 -9.90
CA SER A 37 -10.10 31.81 -8.87
C SER A 37 -10.36 30.32 -8.58
N SER A 38 -10.53 29.93 -7.32
CA SER A 38 -10.73 28.53 -6.93
C SER A 38 -11.94 27.87 -7.58
N ASN A 39 -12.97 28.64 -7.96
CA ASN A 39 -14.11 28.11 -8.72
C ASN A 39 -13.75 27.64 -10.14
N LYS A 40 -12.62 28.10 -10.71
CA LYS A 40 -12.07 27.66 -12.00
C LYS A 40 -11.10 26.48 -11.87
N LEU A 41 -10.74 26.08 -10.64
CA LEU A 41 -9.85 24.94 -10.41
C LEU A 41 -10.62 23.62 -10.54
N ALA A 42 -10.61 23.03 -11.73
CA ALA A 42 -11.25 21.75 -12.01
C ALA A 42 -10.45 20.54 -11.48
N ASP A 43 -11.17 19.44 -11.26
CA ASP A 43 -10.67 18.12 -10.88
C ASP A 43 -9.84 18.07 -9.58
N HIS A 44 -10.29 18.83 -8.58
CA HIS A 44 -9.59 18.99 -7.32
C HIS A 44 -10.48 18.84 -6.08
N PHE A 45 -11.73 19.31 -6.13
CA PHE A 45 -12.62 19.33 -4.96
C PHE A 45 -13.55 18.12 -4.94
N TYR A 46 -12.95 16.94 -4.80
CA TYR A 46 -13.67 15.68 -4.65
C TYR A 46 -12.89 14.70 -3.79
N ASP A 47 -13.62 13.79 -3.15
CA ASP A 47 -13.06 12.85 -2.19
C ASP A 47 -12.52 11.59 -2.87
N THR A 48 -11.20 11.46 -2.86
CA THR A 48 -10.45 10.31 -3.40
C THR A 48 -10.12 9.24 -2.36
N GLY A 49 -10.85 9.23 -1.24
CA GLY A 49 -10.68 8.27 -0.16
C GLY A 49 -10.80 6.80 -0.62
N LEU A 50 -9.92 5.98 -0.06
CA LEU A 50 -9.81 4.54 -0.31
C LEU A 50 -10.58 3.75 0.73
N PHE A 51 -11.12 2.59 0.35
CA PHE A 51 -11.62 1.63 1.33
C PHE A 51 -10.49 1.12 2.21
N GLU A 52 -10.83 0.70 3.44
CA GLU A 52 -9.87 0.21 4.42
C GLU A 52 -9.05 -0.97 3.91
N CYS A 53 -9.70 -1.93 3.25
CA CYS A 53 -9.03 -3.07 2.64
C CYS A 53 -8.00 -2.64 1.57
N GLU A 54 -8.27 -1.59 0.81
CA GLU A 54 -7.37 -1.09 -0.24
C GLU A 54 -6.10 -0.48 0.35
N TRP A 55 -6.25 0.47 1.28
CA TRP A 55 -5.09 1.14 1.85
C TRP A 55 -4.32 0.23 2.80
N LYS A 56 -4.98 -0.72 3.51
CA LYS A 56 -4.29 -1.76 4.29
C LYS A 56 -3.42 -2.63 3.39
N GLN A 57 -3.91 -2.99 2.21
CA GLN A 57 -3.15 -3.78 1.24
C GLN A 57 -1.94 -3.00 0.70
N SER A 58 -2.13 -1.73 0.30
CA SER A 58 -1.02 -0.90 -0.17
C SER A 58 0.02 -0.66 0.94
N ARG A 59 -0.43 -0.39 2.18
CA ARG A 59 0.44 -0.26 3.35
C ARG A 59 1.30 -1.51 3.51
N PHE A 60 0.69 -2.70 3.51
CA PHE A 60 1.40 -3.97 3.62
C PHE A 60 2.47 -4.11 2.53
N LEU A 61 2.13 -3.87 1.26
CA LEU A 61 3.08 -3.98 0.16
C LEU A 61 4.20 -2.92 0.20
N LYS A 62 3.96 -1.77 0.84
CA LYS A 62 4.97 -0.73 1.01
C LYS A 62 5.92 -1.02 2.16
N ILE A 63 5.42 -1.40 3.34
CA ILE A 63 6.24 -1.48 4.55
C ILE A 63 6.65 -2.91 4.94
N ASN A 64 5.97 -3.92 4.41
CA ASN A 64 6.13 -5.33 4.76
C ASN A 64 5.99 -6.24 3.52
N HIS A 65 6.58 -5.83 2.40
CA HIS A 65 6.54 -6.64 1.19
C HIS A 65 7.29 -7.97 1.40
N PRO A 66 6.80 -9.10 0.84
CA PRO A 66 7.46 -10.40 1.00
C PRO A 66 8.93 -10.49 0.52
N TYR A 67 9.39 -9.53 -0.29
CA TYR A 67 10.72 -9.59 -0.91
C TYR A 67 11.29 -8.24 -1.32
N MET A 68 10.45 -7.24 -1.64
CA MET A 68 10.91 -5.88 -1.94
C MET A 68 11.24 -5.09 -0.67
N GLY A 69 11.99 -4.00 -0.84
CA GLY A 69 12.34 -3.06 0.24
C GLY A 69 11.18 -2.17 0.70
N LYS A 70 11.36 -1.54 1.85
CA LYS A 70 10.37 -0.64 2.46
C LYS A 70 10.20 0.65 1.64
N LEU A 71 8.96 1.11 1.53
CA LEU A 71 8.56 2.43 1.02
C LEU A 71 7.80 3.18 2.09
N SER A 72 7.72 4.51 1.96
CA SER A 72 6.90 5.35 2.82
C SER A 72 5.41 5.04 2.64
N PHE A 73 4.70 4.87 3.76
CA PHE A 73 3.24 4.90 3.82
C PHE A 73 2.82 5.67 5.10
N PRO A 74 2.01 6.74 5.00
CA PRO A 74 1.67 7.45 3.75
C PRO A 74 2.93 8.03 3.07
N GLU A 75 2.75 8.74 1.96
CA GLU A 75 3.88 9.41 1.31
C GLU A 75 4.66 10.34 2.26
N ASN A 76 5.98 10.39 2.07
CA ASN A 76 6.83 11.32 2.81
C ASN A 76 6.75 12.70 2.14
N GLU A 77 6.04 13.63 2.76
CA GLU A 77 5.79 14.95 2.16
C GLU A 77 7.05 15.83 2.04
N ASN A 78 8.14 15.49 2.75
CA ASN A 78 9.44 16.16 2.64
C ASN A 78 10.29 15.64 1.47
N LYS A 79 9.81 14.67 0.70
CA LYS A 79 10.50 14.12 -0.48
C LYS A 79 9.72 14.46 -1.77
N PRO A 80 10.36 14.37 -2.95
CA PRO A 80 9.66 14.42 -4.22
C PRO A 80 8.60 13.34 -4.32
N SER A 81 7.62 13.56 -5.22
CA SER A 81 6.64 12.53 -5.56
C SER A 81 7.32 11.28 -6.10
N ARG A 82 6.71 10.12 -5.83
CA ARG A 82 6.98 8.92 -6.63
C ARG A 82 6.39 9.06 -8.03
N THR A 83 6.80 8.16 -8.91
CA THR A 83 6.27 8.03 -10.26
C THR A 83 4.75 7.91 -10.22
N ILE A 84 4.06 8.78 -10.96
CA ILE A 84 2.62 8.67 -11.20
C ILE A 84 2.42 7.61 -12.27
N THR A 85 1.89 6.44 -11.90
CA THR A 85 1.58 5.38 -12.86
C THR A 85 0.29 5.67 -13.61
N ALA A 86 0.22 5.28 -14.88
CA ALA A 86 -0.98 5.45 -15.70
C ALA A 86 -2.21 4.68 -15.19
N THR A 87 -1.99 3.61 -14.44
CA THR A 87 -3.07 2.86 -13.79
C THR A 87 -3.25 3.36 -12.35
N LYS A 88 -4.47 3.79 -12.03
CA LYS A 88 -4.86 4.22 -10.68
C LYS A 88 -5.29 3.00 -9.85
N ILE A 89 -4.36 2.39 -9.12
CA ILE A 89 -4.63 1.21 -8.30
C ILE A 89 -4.35 1.54 -6.83
N GLY A 90 -5.39 1.73 -6.01
CA GLY A 90 -5.25 2.06 -4.58
C GLY A 90 -4.61 0.95 -3.73
N THR A 91 -4.63 -0.29 -4.20
CA THR A 91 -4.08 -1.48 -3.53
C THR A 91 -2.61 -1.74 -3.84
N SER A 92 -2.03 -1.05 -4.84
CA SER A 92 -0.67 -1.31 -5.33
C SER A 92 0.40 -0.73 -4.40
N ARG A 93 1.62 -1.27 -4.47
CA ARG A 93 2.81 -0.75 -3.79
C ARG A 93 3.22 0.63 -4.31
N GLU A 94 3.01 0.87 -5.59
CA GLU A 94 3.34 2.07 -6.35
C GLU A 94 2.32 3.18 -6.13
N ALA A 95 1.12 2.84 -5.64
CA ALA A 95 0.05 3.79 -5.34
C ALA A 95 0.56 4.98 -4.52
N ILE A 96 0.19 6.20 -4.90
CA ILE A 96 0.48 7.40 -4.09
C ILE A 96 -0.65 7.57 -3.10
N ILE A 97 -0.33 7.61 -1.80
CA ILE A 97 -1.33 7.62 -0.74
C ILE A 97 -1.01 8.66 0.32
N TYR A 98 -1.97 9.53 0.61
CA TYR A 98 -1.91 10.54 1.66
C TYR A 98 -2.87 10.22 2.79
N LYS A 99 -2.59 10.76 3.98
CA LYS A 99 -3.62 10.86 5.01
C LYS A 99 -4.71 11.81 4.52
N SER A 100 -5.97 11.40 4.68
CA SER A 100 -7.13 12.18 4.25
C SER A 100 -7.37 13.38 5.16
N GLU A 101 -7.73 14.51 4.58
CA GLU A 101 -8.09 15.74 5.30
C GLU A 101 -9.44 15.60 6.04
N PHE A 102 -10.24 14.58 5.70
CA PHE A 102 -11.53 14.31 6.34
C PHE A 102 -11.43 13.62 7.72
N ARG A 103 -10.22 13.31 8.21
CA ARG A 103 -9.95 12.75 9.57
C ARG A 103 -10.78 11.52 9.97
N ARG A 104 -11.15 10.68 9.00
CA ARG A 104 -11.84 9.39 9.25
C ARG A 104 -10.88 8.36 9.85
N LYS A 105 -11.45 7.32 10.48
CA LYS A 105 -10.77 6.06 10.82
C LYS A 105 -11.35 4.95 9.95
N GLY A 106 -10.51 4.06 9.42
CA GLY A 106 -10.96 3.00 8.51
C GLY A 106 -11.19 3.52 7.09
N ASP A 107 -12.42 3.39 6.59
CA ASP A 107 -12.77 3.83 5.24
C ASP A 107 -12.56 5.34 5.03
N GLY A 108 -11.82 5.68 3.97
CA GLY A 108 -11.47 7.05 3.62
C GLY A 108 -10.48 7.73 4.58
N GLU A 109 -9.86 6.98 5.50
CA GLU A 109 -8.76 7.46 6.35
C GLU A 109 -7.55 7.90 5.52
N PHE A 110 -7.32 7.21 4.41
CA PHE A 110 -6.29 7.49 3.43
C PHE A 110 -6.91 7.71 2.06
N ARG A 111 -6.24 8.49 1.21
CA ARG A 111 -6.71 8.84 -0.12
C ARG A 111 -5.59 8.80 -1.16
N THR A 112 -5.97 8.65 -2.41
CA THR A 112 -5.08 8.93 -3.55
C THR A 112 -5.03 10.44 -3.84
N PRO A 113 -4.06 10.94 -4.61
CA PRO A 113 -4.12 12.29 -5.15
C PRO A 113 -5.39 12.52 -5.97
N THR A 114 -5.85 13.77 -6.05
CA THR A 114 -6.81 14.18 -7.08
C THR A 114 -6.11 14.26 -8.45
N ILE A 115 -6.87 14.30 -9.55
CA ILE A 115 -6.30 14.55 -10.88
C ILE A 115 -5.48 15.84 -10.91
N ARG A 116 -5.99 16.93 -10.31
CA ARG A 116 -5.27 18.20 -10.23
C ARG A 116 -3.95 18.08 -9.46
N GLU A 117 -3.94 17.41 -8.32
CA GLU A 117 -2.70 17.18 -7.56
C GLU A 117 -1.71 16.36 -8.40
N ALA A 118 -2.17 15.27 -9.04
CA ALA A 118 -1.35 14.43 -9.90
C ALA A 118 -0.75 15.20 -11.09
N ALA A 119 -1.55 16.02 -11.76
CA ALA A 119 -1.10 16.87 -12.86
C ALA A 119 -0.03 17.88 -12.41
N CYS A 120 -0.22 18.53 -11.25
CA CYS A 120 0.76 19.45 -10.70
C CYS A 120 2.06 18.73 -10.31
N MET A 121 1.98 17.51 -9.77
CA MET A 121 3.18 16.70 -9.50
C MET A 121 3.95 16.36 -10.78
N MET A 122 3.26 16.18 -11.91
CA MET A 122 3.86 15.97 -13.24
C MET A 122 4.33 17.28 -13.92
N GLY A 123 4.17 18.44 -13.28
CA GLY A 123 4.65 19.73 -13.81
C GLY A 123 3.70 20.43 -14.77
N PHE A 124 2.46 19.94 -14.93
CA PHE A 124 1.44 20.67 -15.68
C PHE A 124 1.00 21.93 -14.92
N PRO A 125 0.67 23.02 -15.64
CA PRO A 125 0.08 24.19 -15.02
C PRO A 125 -1.34 23.87 -14.52
N ILE A 126 -1.78 24.56 -13.46
CA ILE A 126 -3.13 24.42 -12.85
C ILE A 126 -4.25 24.75 -13.83
N THR A 127 -3.93 25.45 -14.93
CA THR A 127 -4.86 25.81 -15.99
C THR A 127 -5.02 24.73 -17.04
N HIS A 128 -4.11 23.74 -17.13
CA HIS A 128 -4.22 22.64 -18.09
C HIS A 128 -5.39 21.71 -17.73
N GLN A 129 -6.18 21.32 -18.74
CA GLN A 129 -7.37 20.48 -18.59
C GLN A 129 -7.17 19.13 -19.29
N PHE A 130 -7.48 18.06 -18.56
CA PHE A 130 -7.55 16.71 -19.12
C PHE A 130 -9.01 16.38 -19.45
N LEU A 131 -9.26 15.72 -20.58
CA LEU A 131 -10.59 15.34 -21.04
C LEU A 131 -10.93 13.89 -20.65
N GLY A 132 -12.23 13.60 -20.52
CA GLY A 132 -12.76 12.28 -20.17
C GLY A 132 -13.15 12.11 -18.69
N GLY A 133 -13.49 10.88 -18.30
CA GLY A 133 -13.75 10.52 -16.90
C GLY A 133 -12.48 10.39 -16.06
N GLU A 134 -12.62 10.21 -14.75
CA GLU A 134 -11.49 10.17 -13.82
C GLU A 134 -10.39 9.18 -14.23
N THR A 135 -10.74 7.93 -14.56
CA THR A 135 -9.79 6.90 -15.00
C THR A 135 -9.02 7.32 -16.26
N THR A 136 -9.70 7.94 -17.22
CA THR A 136 -9.08 8.44 -18.45
C THR A 136 -8.13 9.59 -18.15
N LYS A 137 -8.57 10.58 -17.36
CA LYS A 137 -7.73 11.71 -16.95
C LYS A 137 -6.49 11.24 -16.20
N TRP A 138 -6.62 10.28 -15.28
CA TRP A 138 -5.49 9.72 -14.54
C TRP A 138 -4.48 9.06 -15.49
N ARG A 139 -4.99 8.25 -16.44
CA ARG A 139 -4.15 7.61 -17.46
C ARG A 139 -3.40 8.63 -18.31
N LEU A 140 -4.06 9.73 -18.71
CA LEU A 140 -3.42 10.82 -19.45
C LEU A 140 -2.30 11.47 -18.64
N VAL A 141 -2.53 11.77 -17.35
CA VAL A 141 -1.50 12.32 -16.46
C VAL A 141 -0.32 11.37 -16.31
N GLY A 142 -0.57 10.08 -16.03
CA GLY A 142 0.48 9.10 -15.78
C GLY A 142 1.26 8.65 -17.03
N ASN A 143 0.67 8.73 -18.22
CA ASN A 143 1.38 8.46 -19.48
C ASN A 143 2.13 9.68 -20.03
N ALA A 144 1.89 10.88 -19.51
CA ALA A 144 2.50 12.09 -20.03
C ALA A 144 3.98 12.18 -19.69
N VAL A 145 4.76 12.76 -20.61
CA VAL A 145 6.09 13.28 -20.31
C VAL A 145 5.93 14.61 -19.57
N CYS A 146 6.68 14.80 -18.48
CA CYS A 146 6.64 16.03 -17.71
C CYS A 146 6.93 17.26 -18.60
N PRO A 147 6.09 18.30 -18.63
CA PRO A 147 6.31 19.49 -19.47
C PRO A 147 7.67 20.17 -19.22
N THR A 148 8.18 20.10 -18.00
CA THR A 148 9.49 20.65 -17.63
C THR A 148 10.65 19.92 -18.30
N VAL A 149 10.55 18.60 -18.48
CA VAL A 149 11.55 17.78 -19.19
C VAL A 149 11.49 18.10 -20.68
N SER A 150 10.30 18.09 -21.28
CA SER A 150 10.11 18.46 -22.69
C SER A 150 10.63 19.87 -22.99
N ARG A 151 10.41 20.83 -22.07
CA ARG A 151 10.94 22.19 -22.18
C ARG A 151 12.46 22.23 -22.12
N ALA A 152 13.08 21.48 -21.19
CA ALA A 152 14.53 21.43 -21.08
C ALA A 152 15.17 20.88 -22.35
N PHE A 153 14.59 19.81 -22.90
CA PHE A 153 15.00 19.22 -24.18
C PHE A 153 14.85 20.22 -25.33
N ALA A 154 13.69 20.85 -25.48
CA ALA A 154 13.44 21.84 -26.52
C ALA A 154 14.40 23.03 -26.44
N ARG A 155 14.74 23.50 -25.23
CA ARG A 155 15.71 24.57 -25.04
C ARG A 155 17.10 24.17 -25.54
N GLN A 156 17.55 22.95 -25.24
CA GLN A 156 18.84 22.47 -25.73
C GLN A 156 18.85 22.36 -27.25
N MET A 157 17.82 21.72 -27.82
CA MET A 157 17.69 21.58 -29.27
C MET A 157 17.69 22.93 -30.00
N ARG A 158 17.01 23.96 -29.47
CA ARG A 158 17.05 25.31 -30.04
C ARG A 158 18.45 25.91 -30.03
N LYS A 159 19.24 25.65 -28.98
CA LYS A 159 20.62 26.12 -28.89
C LYS A 159 21.50 25.47 -29.97
N GLU A 160 21.37 24.15 -30.17
CA GLU A 160 22.09 23.43 -31.23
C GLU A 160 21.71 23.89 -32.64
N LEU A 161 20.47 24.36 -32.81
CA LEU A 161 19.96 24.90 -34.08
C LEU A 161 20.17 26.42 -34.21
N GLU A 162 20.94 27.04 -33.31
CA GLU A 162 21.21 28.49 -33.30
C GLU A 162 19.94 29.37 -33.30
N LEU A 163 18.84 28.86 -32.74
CA LEU A 163 17.57 29.57 -32.61
C LEU A 163 17.51 30.38 -31.31
N TYR A 164 16.75 31.48 -31.33
CA TYR A 164 16.55 32.34 -30.16
C TYR A 164 16.01 31.56 -28.94
N GLU A 165 16.48 31.89 -27.73
CA GLU A 165 16.02 31.24 -26.51
C GLU A 165 14.61 31.72 -26.10
N ILE A 166 13.71 30.77 -25.80
CA ILE A 166 12.40 31.06 -25.20
C ILE A 166 12.53 31.01 -23.66
N LYS A 167 12.80 32.18 -23.06
CA LYS A 167 13.13 32.31 -21.62
C LYS A 167 11.96 31.95 -20.69
N LYS A 168 10.72 32.31 -21.05
CA LYS A 168 9.52 32.04 -20.25
C LYS A 168 8.61 31.03 -20.97
N PRO A 169 8.00 30.07 -20.27
CA PRO A 169 7.06 29.15 -20.89
C PRO A 169 5.79 29.90 -21.32
N ILE A 170 5.28 29.57 -22.49
CA ILE A 170 4.01 30.07 -23.00
C ILE A 170 2.92 29.14 -22.47
N VAL A 171 2.05 29.69 -21.62
CA VAL A 171 1.04 28.94 -20.86
C VAL A 171 -0.29 29.67 -20.90
N CYS A 172 -1.39 28.94 -20.98
CA CYS A 172 -2.72 29.54 -20.89
C CYS A 172 -2.98 30.01 -19.46
N LEU A 173 -3.31 31.29 -19.27
CA LEU A 173 -3.52 31.87 -17.94
C LEU A 173 -4.94 31.65 -17.40
N ASP A 174 -5.91 31.46 -18.30
CA ASP A 174 -7.29 31.11 -17.94
C ASP A 174 -7.59 29.68 -18.43
N PRO A 175 -8.13 28.79 -17.59
CA PRO A 175 -8.48 27.45 -18.03
C PRO A 175 -9.71 27.49 -18.94
N ASP A 176 -9.65 26.85 -20.10
CA ASP A 176 -10.84 26.58 -20.92
C ASP A 176 -11.60 25.40 -20.33
N LEU A 177 -12.75 25.67 -19.73
CA LEU A 177 -13.59 24.67 -19.08
C LEU A 177 -14.72 24.17 -20.00
N ARG A 178 -14.80 24.66 -21.24
CA ARG A 178 -15.80 24.19 -22.21
C ARG A 178 -15.56 22.70 -22.48
N ASN A 179 -16.62 21.90 -22.41
CA ASN A 179 -16.59 20.44 -22.62
C ASN A 179 -15.67 19.66 -21.64
N VAL A 180 -15.21 20.28 -20.56
CA VAL A 180 -14.44 19.59 -19.52
C VAL A 180 -15.40 18.90 -18.56
N ASN A 181 -15.33 17.57 -18.49
CA ASN A 181 -16.03 16.80 -17.46
C ASN A 181 -15.39 17.06 -16.08
N ASN A 182 -15.83 18.09 -15.37
CA ASN A 182 -15.24 18.51 -14.09
C ASN A 182 -15.62 17.55 -12.95
N LEU A 183 -14.63 16.94 -12.30
CA LEU A 183 -14.84 15.97 -11.22
C LEU A 183 -15.21 16.60 -9.87
N ASN A 184 -15.24 17.93 -9.74
CA ASN A 184 -15.53 18.60 -8.49
C ASN A 184 -16.97 18.34 -8.02
N VAL A 185 -17.13 17.78 -6.81
CA VAL A 185 -18.44 17.53 -6.19
C VAL A 185 -18.64 18.26 -4.86
N TYR A 186 -17.55 18.68 -4.20
CA TYR A 186 -17.59 19.40 -2.90
C TYR A 186 -18.33 18.66 -1.77
N SER A 187 -18.40 17.33 -1.85
CA SER A 187 -19.03 16.46 -0.87
C SER A 187 -18.10 15.30 -0.52
N SER A 188 -18.31 14.71 0.66
CA SER A 188 -17.62 13.50 1.08
C SER A 188 -18.16 12.28 0.34
N LYS A 189 -17.27 11.36 -0.03
CA LYS A 189 -17.63 10.06 -0.62
C LYS A 189 -18.29 9.19 0.45
N LYS A 190 -19.32 8.43 0.05
CA LYS A 190 -19.90 7.34 0.84
C LYS A 190 -19.19 6.02 0.54
N PHE A 191 -19.00 5.19 1.56
CA PHE A 191 -18.29 3.91 1.48
C PHE A 191 -19.28 2.76 1.72
N GLU A 192 -20.14 2.49 0.74
CA GLU A 192 -21.25 1.52 0.88
C GLU A 192 -20.92 0.13 0.31
N ALA A 193 -20.01 0.06 -0.68
CA ALA A 193 -19.69 -1.18 -1.38
C ALA A 193 -18.16 -1.38 -1.47
N PRO A 194 -17.53 -2.04 -0.47
CA PRO A 194 -16.11 -2.31 -0.54
C PRO A 194 -15.77 -3.21 -1.74
N PRO A 195 -14.59 -3.05 -2.35
CA PRO A 195 -14.18 -3.85 -3.48
C PRO A 195 -14.09 -5.32 -3.07
N ARG A 196 -14.60 -6.21 -3.93
CA ARG A 196 -14.49 -7.66 -3.76
C ARG A 196 -13.34 -8.20 -4.59
N ARG A 197 -12.76 -9.31 -4.14
CA ARG A 197 -11.79 -10.07 -4.94
C ARG A 197 -12.53 -11.07 -5.82
N ASN A 198 -11.87 -11.52 -6.87
CA ASN A 198 -12.40 -12.60 -7.71
C ASN A 198 -12.53 -13.89 -6.89
N LYS A 199 -13.49 -14.74 -7.27
CA LYS A 199 -13.58 -16.11 -6.75
C LYS A 199 -12.25 -16.84 -6.92
N GLU A 200 -11.92 -17.65 -5.93
CA GLU A 200 -10.66 -18.39 -5.83
C GLU A 200 -9.42 -17.49 -5.89
N SER A 201 -9.52 -16.26 -5.38
CA SER A 201 -8.36 -15.36 -5.38
C SER A 201 -7.23 -15.91 -4.50
N ARG A 202 -6.00 -15.80 -5.00
CA ARG A 202 -4.81 -16.23 -4.27
C ARG A 202 -4.55 -15.32 -3.07
N PHE A 203 -4.28 -15.93 -1.93
CA PHE A 203 -3.88 -15.31 -0.68
C PHE A 203 -2.42 -15.61 -0.39
N ARG A 204 -1.66 -14.58 0.01
CA ARG A 204 -0.29 -14.70 0.52
C ARG A 204 0.01 -13.55 1.46
N ARG A 205 0.29 -13.84 2.74
CA ARG A 205 0.63 -12.81 3.72
C ARG A 205 1.50 -13.34 4.84
N HIS A 206 2.29 -12.46 5.45
CA HIS A 206 3.14 -12.76 6.60
C HIS A 206 3.04 -11.61 7.61
N PRO A 207 3.22 -11.87 8.92
CA PRO A 207 3.05 -10.85 9.95
C PRO A 207 4.15 -9.78 9.88
N PHE A 208 5.40 -10.19 9.72
CA PHE A 208 6.57 -9.31 9.62
C PHE A 208 7.74 -10.00 8.93
N LYS A 209 8.69 -9.20 8.48
CA LYS A 209 9.97 -9.65 7.93
C LYS A 209 11.10 -9.34 8.88
N ASP A 210 11.86 -10.36 9.27
CA ASP A 210 13.01 -10.21 10.16
C ASP A 210 14.03 -11.36 10.01
N GLY A 211 15.30 -11.08 10.24
CA GLY A 211 16.39 -12.03 10.10
C GLY A 211 16.55 -12.55 8.67
N ASN A 212 16.08 -11.78 7.66
CA ASN A 212 15.91 -12.24 6.28
C ASN A 212 15.03 -13.50 6.18
N ILE A 213 13.95 -13.55 6.98
CA ILE A 213 12.96 -14.62 6.96
C ILE A 213 11.55 -14.00 6.90
N THR A 214 10.64 -14.68 6.24
CA THR A 214 9.20 -14.48 6.40
C THR A 214 8.53 -15.82 6.65
N VAL A 215 7.69 -15.90 7.68
CA VAL A 215 6.74 -17.00 7.87
C VAL A 215 5.42 -16.59 7.24
N THR A 216 4.99 -17.31 6.20
CA THR A 216 3.90 -16.91 5.33
C THR A 216 2.75 -17.90 5.39
N LEU A 217 1.54 -17.36 5.51
CA LEU A 217 0.27 -18.05 5.23
C LEU A 217 -0.10 -17.84 3.77
N SER A 218 -0.46 -18.91 3.06
CA SER A 218 -0.98 -18.86 1.69
C SER A 218 -2.07 -19.90 1.43
N ASN A 219 -2.95 -19.65 0.47
CA ASN A 219 -3.92 -20.65 0.00
C ASN A 219 -3.44 -21.40 -1.26
N TYR A 220 -2.15 -21.30 -1.61
CA TYR A 220 -1.53 -21.98 -2.76
C TYR A 220 -0.06 -22.27 -2.45
N ASP A 221 0.57 -23.17 -3.21
CA ASP A 221 2.00 -23.43 -3.08
C ASP A 221 2.85 -22.32 -3.71
N ILE A 222 3.52 -21.55 -2.86
CA ILE A 222 4.38 -20.44 -3.30
C ILE A 222 5.61 -20.94 -4.05
N GLY A 223 6.19 -22.06 -3.60
CA GLY A 223 7.43 -22.61 -4.20
C GLY A 223 7.20 -23.13 -5.61
N LYS A 224 6.02 -23.71 -5.87
CA LYS A 224 5.60 -24.17 -7.20
C LYS A 224 4.91 -23.10 -8.05
N ASN A 225 4.64 -21.92 -7.48
CA ASN A 225 3.85 -20.86 -8.08
C ASN A 225 2.54 -21.38 -8.70
N GLU A 226 1.81 -22.20 -7.93
CA GLU A 226 0.55 -22.77 -8.39
C GLU A 226 -0.44 -21.67 -8.80
N LYS A 227 -1.13 -21.89 -9.93
CA LYS A 227 -2.12 -20.95 -10.47
C LYS A 227 -3.47 -21.08 -9.77
N LYS A 228 -3.79 -22.26 -9.24
CA LYS A 228 -5.04 -22.57 -8.55
C LYS A 228 -4.84 -22.54 -7.03
N ILE A 229 -5.90 -22.23 -6.30
CA ILE A 229 -5.90 -22.38 -4.85
C ILE A 229 -5.87 -23.86 -4.47
N SER A 230 -5.32 -24.15 -3.30
CA SER A 230 -5.16 -25.47 -2.72
C SER A 230 -5.55 -25.41 -1.24
N LYS A 231 -5.06 -26.34 -0.43
CA LYS A 231 -5.13 -26.22 1.03
C LYS A 231 -4.36 -24.99 1.52
N TRP A 232 -4.72 -24.48 2.70
CA TRP A 232 -3.95 -23.43 3.35
C TRP A 232 -2.57 -23.98 3.73
N LYS A 233 -1.52 -23.19 3.51
CA LYS A 233 -0.13 -23.64 3.66
C LYS A 233 0.63 -22.66 4.53
N THR A 234 1.51 -23.23 5.36
CA THR A 234 2.57 -22.48 6.03
C THR A 234 3.86 -22.68 5.28
N SER A 235 4.55 -21.58 5.00
CA SER A 235 5.83 -21.60 4.31
C SER A 235 6.81 -20.62 4.92
N VAL A 236 8.09 -20.96 4.87
CA VAL A 236 9.18 -20.07 5.27
C VAL A 236 10.00 -19.73 4.04
N GLN A 237 10.19 -18.44 3.81
CA GLN A 237 11.06 -17.91 2.75
C GLN A 237 12.30 -17.27 3.36
N TYR A 238 13.46 -17.50 2.74
CA TYR A 238 14.76 -16.99 3.22
C TYR A 238 15.34 -15.96 2.25
N GLY A 239 15.61 -14.74 2.67
CA GLY A 239 16.31 -13.73 1.86
C GLY A 239 15.40 -12.63 1.32
N ASN A 240 15.97 -11.83 0.40
CA ASN A 240 15.37 -10.61 -0.16
C ASN A 240 15.43 -10.64 -1.69
N GLY A 241 14.31 -10.90 -2.35
CA GLY A 241 14.18 -10.86 -3.82
C GLY A 241 13.31 -11.99 -4.36
N LYS A 242 13.27 -12.15 -5.69
CA LYS A 242 12.55 -13.24 -6.37
C LYS A 242 13.47 -14.46 -6.49
N GLY A 243 12.94 -15.68 -6.29
CA GLY A 243 13.69 -16.94 -6.48
C GLY A 243 14.39 -17.51 -5.25
N PHE A 244 14.19 -16.91 -4.08
CA PHE A 244 14.74 -17.42 -2.82
C PHE A 244 14.05 -18.71 -2.35
N PRO A 245 14.78 -19.58 -1.61
CA PRO A 245 14.28 -20.88 -1.25
C PRO A 245 13.07 -20.74 -0.32
N THR A 246 12.01 -21.50 -0.65
CA THR A 246 10.75 -21.55 0.07
C THR A 246 10.55 -22.97 0.56
N PHE A 247 10.23 -23.13 1.85
CA PHE A 247 10.00 -24.43 2.45
C PHE A 247 8.61 -24.47 3.07
N ASN A 248 7.80 -25.44 2.64
CA ASN A 248 6.48 -25.66 3.19
C ASN A 248 6.58 -26.52 4.45
N PHE A 249 5.73 -26.23 5.42
CA PHE A 249 5.57 -27.01 6.65
C PHE A 249 4.25 -27.79 6.59
N PRO A 250 4.24 -29.06 7.04
CA PRO A 250 3.02 -29.85 7.08
C PRO A 250 2.03 -29.32 8.11
N ASP A 251 0.77 -29.70 7.97
CA ASP A 251 -0.26 -29.44 8.98
C ASP A 251 0.13 -30.11 10.31
N GLY A 252 -0.22 -29.49 11.43
CA GLY A 252 0.10 -29.97 12.77
C GLY A 252 1.54 -29.72 13.23
N PHE A 253 2.41 -29.12 12.39
CA PHE A 253 3.81 -28.87 12.75
C PHE A 253 3.98 -27.94 13.97
N TYR A 254 3.00 -27.09 14.28
CA TYR A 254 3.02 -26.22 15.46
C TYR A 254 3.27 -27.00 16.76
N THR A 255 2.79 -28.24 16.88
CA THR A 255 3.05 -29.13 18.04
C THR A 255 4.54 -29.44 18.26
N LYS A 256 5.34 -29.41 17.19
CA LYS A 256 6.79 -29.61 17.24
C LYS A 256 7.55 -28.33 17.61
N VAL A 257 6.91 -27.17 17.42
CA VAL A 257 7.45 -25.84 17.73
C VAL A 257 7.11 -25.44 19.16
N GLU A 258 5.97 -25.90 19.68
CA GLU A 258 5.42 -25.53 20.98
C GLU A 258 6.39 -25.75 22.16
N PRO A 259 7.08 -26.90 22.31
CA PRO A 259 8.05 -27.08 23.41
C PRO A 259 9.19 -26.06 23.38
N LEU A 260 9.65 -25.69 22.18
CA LEU A 260 10.72 -24.71 22.00
C LEU A 260 10.26 -23.29 22.32
N ILE A 261 8.97 -23.00 22.13
CA ILE A 261 8.39 -21.73 22.56
C ILE A 261 8.36 -21.67 24.08
N ILE A 262 7.94 -22.73 24.77
CA ILE A 262 7.86 -22.79 26.25
C ILE A 262 9.22 -22.45 26.90
N GLU A 263 10.32 -22.92 26.30
CA GLU A 263 11.69 -22.65 26.78
C GLU A 263 12.12 -21.17 26.66
N THR A 264 11.38 -20.35 25.91
CA THR A 264 11.69 -18.93 25.75
C THR A 264 11.11 -18.10 26.91
N LYS A 265 11.74 -16.97 27.22
CA LYS A 265 11.39 -16.09 28.35
C LYS A 265 9.89 -15.74 28.45
N HIS A 266 9.20 -15.61 27.31
CA HIS A 266 7.79 -15.20 27.24
C HIS A 266 6.89 -16.27 26.60
N GLY A 267 7.40 -17.50 26.44
CA GLY A 267 6.73 -18.58 25.74
C GLY A 267 5.39 -19.00 26.32
N ALA A 268 5.35 -19.31 27.62
CA ALA A 268 4.15 -19.79 28.28
C ALA A 268 2.98 -18.79 28.17
N ARG A 269 3.25 -17.51 28.47
CA ARG A 269 2.27 -16.42 28.34
C ARG A 269 1.78 -16.27 26.90
N PHE A 270 2.68 -16.38 25.93
CA PHE A 270 2.29 -16.32 24.51
C PHE A 270 1.35 -17.47 24.13
N LEU A 271 1.67 -18.69 24.53
CA LEU A 271 0.84 -19.86 24.25
C LEU A 271 -0.54 -19.74 24.88
N GLU A 272 -0.63 -19.24 26.11
CA GLU A 272 -1.90 -18.95 26.77
C GLU A 272 -2.76 -17.99 25.94
N ILE A 273 -2.21 -16.86 25.49
CA ILE A 273 -2.92 -15.87 24.66
C ILE A 273 -3.38 -16.46 23.32
N ILE A 274 -2.55 -17.31 22.70
CA ILE A 274 -2.90 -17.91 21.39
C ILE A 274 -3.93 -19.02 21.55
N ASN A 275 -3.83 -19.80 22.62
CA ASN A 275 -4.67 -20.98 22.84
C ASN A 275 -6.00 -20.65 23.50
N ASN A 276 -6.10 -19.49 24.16
CA ASN A 276 -7.31 -18.99 24.80
C ASN A 276 -7.72 -17.65 24.16
N GLY A 277 -8.67 -17.66 23.22
CA GLY A 277 -9.13 -16.45 22.52
C GLY A 277 -8.81 -16.48 21.03
N PHE A 278 -7.52 -16.38 20.67
CA PHE A 278 -7.12 -16.18 19.28
C PHE A 278 -7.51 -17.36 18.37
N THR A 279 -7.43 -18.59 18.88
CA THR A 279 -7.73 -19.79 18.09
C THR A 279 -9.21 -19.86 17.70
N GLU A 280 -10.11 -19.30 18.50
CA GLU A 280 -11.55 -19.25 18.19
C GLU A 280 -11.89 -18.29 17.04
N GLU A 281 -11.00 -17.34 16.73
CA GLU A 281 -11.18 -16.38 15.62
C GLU A 281 -10.77 -16.96 14.26
N VAL A 282 -10.26 -18.19 14.21
CA VAL A 282 -9.76 -18.84 12.99
C VAL A 282 -10.85 -19.67 12.32
N GLY A 283 -11.29 -19.24 11.13
CA GLY A 283 -12.24 -19.98 10.31
C GLY A 283 -11.66 -21.23 9.63
N GLN A 284 -12.56 -22.11 9.18
CA GLN A 284 -12.24 -23.23 8.28
C GLN A 284 -11.93 -22.73 6.86
N ARG A 285 -11.42 -23.64 6.00
CA ARG A 285 -10.95 -23.33 4.64
C ARG A 285 -11.92 -22.50 3.81
N ILE A 286 -13.20 -22.88 3.79
CA ILE A 286 -14.24 -22.22 2.98
C ILE A 286 -14.50 -20.83 3.54
N ALA A 287 -14.77 -20.71 4.84
CA ALA A 287 -15.03 -19.43 5.50
C ALA A 287 -13.86 -18.44 5.33
N LEU A 288 -12.61 -18.87 5.52
CA LEU A 288 -11.44 -17.99 5.31
C LEU A 288 -11.32 -17.50 3.86
N GLN A 289 -11.64 -18.36 2.88
CA GLN A 289 -11.60 -17.99 1.47
C GLN A 289 -12.73 -16.99 1.14
N GLU A 290 -13.94 -17.25 1.62
CA GLU A 290 -15.09 -16.36 1.43
C GLU A 290 -14.84 -14.99 2.06
N MET A 291 -14.41 -14.94 3.32
CA MET A 291 -14.05 -13.71 4.03
C MET A 291 -12.96 -12.91 3.30
N TYR A 292 -11.95 -13.58 2.73
CA TYR A 292 -10.94 -12.91 1.92
C TYR A 292 -11.49 -12.33 0.61
N GLU A 293 -12.43 -13.01 -0.02
CA GLU A 293 -13.05 -12.57 -1.27
C GLU A 293 -13.98 -11.37 -1.07
N ILE A 294 -14.77 -11.37 0.01
CA ILE A 294 -15.61 -10.23 0.37
C ILE A 294 -14.84 -9.12 1.11
N GLN A 295 -13.62 -9.42 1.56
CA GLN A 295 -12.76 -8.56 2.37
C GLN A 295 -13.41 -8.11 3.68
N GLN A 296 -14.06 -9.03 4.39
CA GLN A 296 -14.79 -8.78 5.62
C GLN A 296 -14.74 -9.99 6.56
N SER A 297 -14.56 -9.73 7.85
CA SER A 297 -14.62 -10.69 8.96
C SER A 297 -16.10 -11.03 9.29
N LEU A 298 -16.40 -12.27 9.69
CA LEU A 298 -17.76 -12.79 9.88
C LEU A 298 -17.89 -13.57 11.19
N ASP A 299 -18.98 -13.39 11.92
CA ASP A 299 -19.39 -14.23 13.07
C ASP A 299 -18.29 -14.47 14.12
N GLY A 300 -17.53 -13.42 14.45
CA GLY A 300 -16.41 -13.49 15.41
C GLY A 300 -15.11 -14.06 14.83
N LEU A 301 -15.14 -14.59 13.60
CA LEU A 301 -13.96 -14.99 12.85
C LEU A 301 -13.32 -13.79 12.16
N LEU A 302 -11.99 -13.80 12.09
CA LEU A 302 -11.24 -12.78 11.37
C LEU A 302 -10.94 -13.24 9.94
N GLU A 303 -11.05 -12.31 8.99
CA GLU A 303 -10.58 -12.53 7.63
C GLU A 303 -9.04 -12.70 7.62
N PRO A 304 -8.47 -13.45 6.66
CA PRO A 304 -7.09 -13.91 6.75
C PRO A 304 -6.03 -12.80 6.72
N THR A 305 -6.30 -11.61 6.16
CA THR A 305 -5.33 -10.51 6.25
C THR A 305 -5.27 -9.88 7.65
N GLU A 306 -6.41 -9.74 8.32
CA GLU A 306 -6.57 -9.30 9.70
C GLU A 306 -6.03 -10.32 10.69
N LEU A 307 -6.29 -11.62 10.48
CA LEU A 307 -5.66 -12.71 11.24
C LEU A 307 -4.14 -12.56 11.26
N VAL A 308 -3.51 -12.50 10.07
CA VAL A 308 -2.05 -12.39 9.97
C VAL A 308 -1.53 -11.08 10.57
N ALA A 309 -2.29 -9.98 10.47
CA ALA A 309 -1.92 -8.72 11.10
C ALA A 309 -1.98 -8.80 12.63
N LYS A 310 -3.03 -9.43 13.19
CA LYS A 310 -3.19 -9.65 14.63
C LYS A 310 -2.07 -10.53 15.20
N VAL A 311 -1.66 -11.57 14.49
CA VAL A 311 -0.47 -12.38 14.85
C VAL A 311 0.76 -11.50 15.00
N GLY A 312 1.00 -10.58 14.06
CA GLY A 312 2.12 -9.64 14.14
C GLY A 312 2.04 -8.75 15.38
N GLN A 313 0.88 -8.17 15.66
CA GLN A 313 0.66 -7.30 16.83
C GLN A 313 0.87 -8.04 18.15
N LEU A 314 0.30 -9.24 18.30
CA LEU A 314 0.44 -10.05 19.51
C LEU A 314 1.91 -10.40 19.78
N ILE A 315 2.65 -10.79 18.74
CA ILE A 315 4.07 -11.13 18.90
C ILE A 315 4.92 -9.88 19.23
N GLU A 316 4.66 -8.74 18.59
CA GLU A 316 5.40 -7.49 18.86
C GLU A 316 5.16 -6.95 20.28
N GLN A 317 4.01 -7.25 20.89
CA GLN A 317 3.72 -6.87 22.28
C GLN A 317 4.45 -7.74 23.31
N ILE A 318 4.88 -8.94 22.93
CA ILE A 318 5.42 -9.95 23.85
C ILE A 318 6.94 -10.14 23.68
N VAL A 319 7.43 -10.13 22.43
CA VAL A 319 8.81 -10.50 22.11
C VAL A 319 9.61 -9.27 21.73
N ASN A 320 10.76 -9.07 22.38
CA ASN A 320 11.69 -8.02 22.00
C ASN A 320 12.38 -8.34 20.66
N SER A 321 12.47 -7.35 19.78
CA SER A 321 13.08 -7.45 18.44
C SER A 321 14.52 -7.98 18.40
N GLN A 322 15.27 -7.90 19.51
CA GLN A 322 16.66 -8.36 19.57
C GLN A 322 16.83 -9.83 19.97
N GLU A 323 15.79 -10.47 20.51
CA GLU A 323 15.87 -11.84 21.04
C GLU A 323 16.12 -12.86 19.92
N ARG A 324 17.07 -13.78 20.14
CA ARG A 324 17.46 -14.82 19.19
C ARG A 324 17.25 -16.20 19.80
N PHE A 325 16.69 -17.09 18.99
CA PHE A 325 16.61 -18.53 19.25
C PHE A 325 17.75 -19.23 18.51
N VAL A 326 18.64 -19.90 19.27
CA VAL A 326 19.74 -20.70 18.72
C VAL A 326 19.25 -22.14 18.56
N GLN A 327 19.40 -22.70 17.36
CA GLN A 327 18.88 -24.04 17.03
C GLN A 327 19.87 -25.14 17.44
N ASN A 328 20.10 -25.29 18.75
CA ASN A 328 20.98 -26.33 19.29
C ASN A 328 20.22 -27.67 19.33
N GLY A 329 20.48 -28.53 18.34
CA GLY A 329 19.84 -29.84 18.20
C GLY A 329 18.82 -29.87 17.06
N ARG A 330 17.58 -29.42 17.30
CA ARG A 330 16.52 -29.48 16.28
C ARG A 330 16.57 -28.28 15.33
N ILE A 331 16.93 -28.54 14.07
CA ILE A 331 16.92 -27.52 13.01
C ILE A 331 15.51 -27.38 12.42
N ILE A 332 14.85 -26.26 12.71
CA ILE A 332 13.55 -25.86 12.14
C ILE A 332 13.76 -24.94 10.94
N PHE A 333 14.57 -23.90 11.12
CA PHE A 333 14.91 -22.94 10.08
C PHE A 333 16.22 -23.33 9.42
N LYS A 334 16.16 -23.83 8.18
CA LYS A 334 17.34 -24.23 7.41
C LYS A 334 18.28 -23.04 7.19
N ASN A 335 19.58 -23.32 7.08
CA ASN A 335 20.62 -22.35 6.71
C ASN A 335 20.81 -21.19 7.72
N LYS A 336 20.29 -21.30 8.94
CA LYS A 336 20.47 -20.31 10.00
C LYS A 336 20.72 -21.00 11.33
N GLN A 337 21.85 -20.72 11.96
CA GLN A 337 22.14 -21.25 13.30
C GLN A 337 21.25 -20.58 14.37
N ALA A 338 21.03 -19.27 14.23
CA ALA A 338 20.16 -18.49 15.10
C ALA A 338 19.12 -17.69 14.30
N VAL A 339 17.90 -17.60 14.83
CA VAL A 339 16.78 -16.86 14.22
C VAL A 339 16.14 -15.91 15.23
N PRO A 340 15.48 -14.82 14.82
CA PRO A 340 14.69 -14.02 15.74
C PRO A 340 13.62 -14.87 16.43
N VAL A 341 13.46 -14.75 17.76
CA VAL A 341 12.44 -15.50 18.52
C VAL A 341 11.04 -15.29 17.94
N LYS A 342 10.75 -14.06 17.50
CA LYS A 342 9.47 -13.73 16.86
C LYS A 342 9.18 -14.56 15.60
N GLN A 343 10.19 -15.03 14.87
CA GLN A 343 9.98 -15.93 13.72
C GLN A 343 9.56 -17.34 14.16
N LEU A 344 10.08 -17.83 15.29
CA LEU A 344 9.65 -19.10 15.89
C LEU A 344 8.17 -19.01 16.30
N PHE A 345 7.79 -17.90 16.94
CA PHE A 345 6.41 -17.64 17.37
C PHE A 345 5.47 -17.51 16.18
N ALA A 346 5.88 -16.78 15.14
CA ALA A 346 5.11 -16.66 13.91
C ALA A 346 4.92 -18.04 13.24
N LEU A 347 5.95 -18.90 13.21
CA LEU A 347 5.83 -20.24 12.64
C LEU A 347 4.79 -21.09 13.38
N TYR A 348 4.78 -21.04 14.71
CA TYR A 348 3.77 -21.72 15.51
C TYR A 348 2.36 -21.27 15.15
N VAL A 349 2.07 -19.96 15.21
CA VAL A 349 0.70 -19.47 15.01
C VAL A 349 0.24 -19.63 13.57
N ILE A 350 1.08 -19.30 12.59
CA ILE A 350 0.71 -19.43 11.17
C ILE A 350 0.48 -20.90 10.81
N ASN A 351 1.27 -21.82 11.34
CA ASN A 351 1.04 -23.25 11.14
C ASN A 351 -0.22 -23.74 11.83
N LYS A 352 -0.52 -23.25 13.04
CA LYS A 352 -1.76 -23.55 13.75
C LYS A 352 -2.99 -23.06 12.96
N ILE A 353 -2.96 -21.84 12.44
CA ILE A 353 -4.00 -21.29 11.56
C ILE A 353 -4.23 -22.20 10.34
N ALA A 354 -3.16 -22.52 9.59
CA ALA A 354 -3.29 -23.39 8.41
C ALA A 354 -3.83 -24.78 8.77
N SER A 355 -3.42 -25.32 9.93
CA SER A 355 -3.88 -26.63 10.41
C SER A 355 -5.36 -26.64 10.77
N ILE A 356 -5.87 -25.57 11.40
CA ILE A 356 -7.29 -25.42 11.72
C ILE A 356 -8.11 -25.23 10.45
N ALA A 357 -7.62 -24.37 9.55
CA ALA A 357 -8.28 -24.11 8.29
C ALA A 357 -8.47 -25.38 7.44
N ASN A 358 -7.52 -26.32 7.52
CA ASN A 358 -7.51 -27.55 6.72
C ASN A 358 -8.18 -28.76 7.38
N LYS A 359 -8.67 -28.63 8.61
CA LYS A 359 -9.60 -29.61 9.20
C LYS A 359 -10.94 -29.49 8.49
#